data_AF-A0A2H5FMI7-F1
#
_entry.id   AF-A0A2H5FMI7-F1
#
_cell.length_a   1.000
_cell.length_b   1.000
_cell.length_c   1.000
_cell.angle_alpha   90.00
_cell.angle_beta   90.00
_cell.angle_gamma   90.00
#
_symmetry.space_group_name_H-M   'P 1'
#
loop_
_entity.id
_entity.type
_entity.pdbx_description
1 polymer ?
#
loop_
_entity_poly.entity_id
_entity_poly.type
_entity_poly.pdbx_seq_one_letter_code
_entity_poly.pdbx_strand_id
1 'polypeptide(L)'
;MLLARKDFVNICTQAIFNTRKQLTINNQLSGYIKFHREIKENNYFSNNVRDPLINTREDEYMYRHDLLRHVGLGNCHELADFLLVEIGREIQRHNALARIRIVSSMKFDHVYLEIKIKLLGEIDYSLWEVDAWDPRIIDISTRPTGSIKNYESLDYGYSTETRNSVYTDEINYSNRYKFFNTIPTPNKGCPLREATPEREMLEKHDHLYMDYTIEDSISEGKIPSSDDRLSYLQQASGWQY
;
A
#
# COMPACT_ATOMS: atom_id res chain seq x y z
N MET A 1 -6.07 -6.80 -22.80
CA MET A 1 -6.91 -5.59 -22.99
C MET A 1 -6.21 -4.42 -22.36
N LEU A 2 -6.33 -3.21 -22.91
CA LEU A 2 -5.76 -2.01 -22.28
C LEU A 2 -6.85 -1.34 -21.42
N LEU A 3 -6.50 -0.99 -20.19
CA LEU A 3 -7.39 -0.24 -19.30
C LEU A 3 -7.42 1.23 -19.71
N ALA A 4 -8.58 1.88 -19.62
CA ALA A 4 -8.58 3.33 -19.60
C ALA A 4 -7.89 3.81 -18.33
N ARG A 5 -7.23 4.97 -18.40
CA ARG A 5 -6.54 5.57 -17.24
C ARG A 5 -7.45 5.72 -16.03
N LYS A 6 -8.69 6.16 -16.27
CA LYS A 6 -9.70 6.30 -15.22
C LYS A 6 -9.99 4.97 -14.52
N ASP A 7 -10.12 3.89 -15.28
CA ASP A 7 -10.38 2.55 -14.73
C ASP A 7 -9.21 2.07 -13.88
N PHE A 8 -7.97 2.27 -14.36
CA PHE A 8 -6.76 1.95 -13.60
C PHE A 8 -6.68 2.73 -12.27
N VAL A 9 -6.93 4.03 -12.31
CA VAL A 9 -6.94 4.88 -11.10
C VAL A 9 -8.03 4.42 -10.15
N ASN A 10 -9.23 4.11 -10.65
CA ASN A 10 -10.32 3.60 -9.80
C ASN A 10 -9.97 2.25 -9.16
N ILE A 11 -9.33 1.33 -9.90
CA ILE A 11 -8.82 0.07 -9.34
C ILE A 11 -7.88 0.35 -8.16
N CYS A 12 -6.91 1.26 -8.34
CA CYS A 12 -5.96 1.63 -7.29
C CYS A 12 -6.67 2.26 -6.09
N THR A 13 -7.60 3.18 -6.32
CA THR A 13 -8.40 3.82 -5.27
C THR A 13 -9.16 2.77 -4.45
N GLN A 14 -9.92 1.89 -5.10
CA GLN A 14 -10.68 0.86 -4.39
C GLN A 14 -9.77 -0.11 -3.63
N ALA A 15 -8.62 -0.47 -4.20
CA ALA A 15 -7.65 -1.34 -3.53
C ALA A 15 -7.05 -0.69 -2.29
N ILE A 16 -6.71 0.61 -2.33
CA ILE A 16 -6.25 1.38 -1.17
C ILE A 16 -7.31 1.39 -0.07
N PHE A 17 -8.56 1.71 -0.40
CA PHE A 17 -9.68 1.74 0.55
C PHE A 17 -9.90 0.36 1.18
N ASN A 18 -9.91 -0.69 0.36
CA ASN A 18 -10.07 -2.07 0.82
C ASN A 18 -8.92 -2.51 1.74
N THR A 19 -7.69 -2.09 1.42
CA THR A 19 -6.50 -2.39 2.23
C THR A 19 -6.63 -1.74 3.61
N ARG A 20 -6.92 -0.44 3.67
CA ARG A 20 -7.07 0.30 4.94
C ARG A 20 -8.28 -0.10 5.77
N LYS A 21 -9.33 -0.62 5.12
CA LYS A 21 -10.48 -1.21 5.81
C LYS A 21 -10.13 -2.54 6.48
N GLN A 22 -9.26 -3.35 5.86
CA GLN A 22 -8.91 -4.68 6.34
C GLN A 22 -7.71 -4.67 7.30
N LEU A 23 -6.73 -3.80 7.05
CA LEU A 23 -5.50 -3.73 7.82
C LEU A 23 -5.46 -2.45 8.65
N THR A 24 -5.24 -2.61 9.94
CA THR A 24 -4.86 -1.49 10.82
C THR A 24 -3.35 -1.30 10.75
N ILE A 25 -2.91 -0.04 10.65
CA ILE A 25 -1.49 0.31 10.58
C ILE A 25 -0.96 0.44 12.00
N ASN A 26 -0.09 -0.47 12.41
CA ASN A 26 0.37 -0.58 13.80
C ASN A 26 1.20 0.62 14.30
N ASN A 27 1.94 1.28 13.41
CA ASN A 27 2.83 2.39 13.72
C ASN A 27 2.21 3.76 13.47
N GLN A 28 0.93 3.83 13.12
CA GLN A 28 0.15 5.07 13.14
C GLN A 28 -0.61 5.18 14.46
N LEU A 29 -0.80 6.41 14.94
CA LEU A 29 -1.36 6.70 16.27
C LEU A 29 -2.66 5.95 16.54
N SER A 30 -3.64 6.01 15.64
CA SER A 30 -4.92 5.35 15.82
C SER A 30 -4.80 3.82 15.92
N GLY A 31 -3.92 3.21 15.12
CA GLY A 31 -3.69 1.78 15.12
C GLY A 31 -2.95 1.31 16.37
N TYR A 32 -1.94 2.09 16.80
CA TYR A 32 -1.24 1.88 18.05
C TYR A 32 -2.19 1.92 19.24
N ILE A 33 -3.09 2.92 19.31
CA ILE A 33 -4.09 3.03 20.38
C ILE A 33 -5.05 1.83 20.35
N LYS A 34 -5.55 1.47 19.18
CA LYS A 34 -6.53 0.39 18.99
C LYS A 34 -6.00 -0.99 19.42
N PHE A 35 -4.71 -1.24 19.23
CA PHE A 35 -4.05 -2.51 19.52
C PHE A 35 -2.90 -2.38 20.52
N HIS A 36 -2.97 -1.39 21.42
CA HIS A 36 -1.85 -1.00 22.29
C HIS A 36 -1.24 -2.20 23.02
N ARG A 37 -2.09 -2.99 23.67
CA ARG A 37 -1.63 -4.16 24.44
C ARG A 37 -0.92 -5.18 23.56
N GLU A 38 -1.46 -5.47 22.38
CA GLU A 38 -0.86 -6.42 21.45
C GLU A 38 0.48 -5.93 20.92
N ILE A 39 0.57 -4.63 20.60
CA ILE A 39 1.79 -4.02 20.04
C ILE A 39 2.87 -3.89 21.12
N LYS A 40 2.54 -3.32 22.28
CA LYS A 40 3.52 -2.90 23.28
C LYS A 40 3.85 -3.95 24.33
N GLU A 41 2.85 -4.68 24.81
CA GLU A 41 3.00 -5.60 25.94
C GLU A 41 3.22 -7.04 25.45
N ASN A 42 2.44 -7.48 24.47
CA ASN A 42 2.49 -8.85 23.97
C ASN A 42 3.51 -9.05 22.84
N ASN A 43 4.07 -7.97 22.27
CA ASN A 43 4.94 -8.00 21.08
C ASN A 43 4.36 -8.87 19.96
N TYR A 44 3.05 -8.75 19.74
CA TYR A 44 2.25 -9.67 18.94
C TYR A 44 2.84 -9.90 17.54
N PHE A 45 3.25 -8.82 16.87
CA PHE A 45 3.72 -8.90 15.49
C PHE A 45 5.02 -9.70 15.37
N SER A 46 5.99 -9.44 16.26
CA SER A 46 7.25 -10.19 16.33
C SER A 46 7.02 -11.66 16.69
N ASN A 47 6.11 -11.93 17.62
CA ASN A 47 5.88 -13.28 18.14
C ASN A 47 5.05 -14.17 17.20
N ASN A 48 4.19 -13.59 16.34
CA ASN A 48 3.20 -14.36 15.58
C ASN A 48 3.22 -14.13 14.06
N VAL A 49 3.75 -13.00 13.58
CA VAL A 49 3.59 -12.58 12.16
C VAL A 49 4.92 -12.47 11.43
N ARG A 50 5.95 -11.92 12.09
CA ARG A 50 7.25 -11.64 11.46
C ARG A 50 7.93 -12.90 10.93
N ASP A 51 8.05 -13.95 11.75
CA ASP A 51 8.70 -15.20 11.36
C ASP A 51 7.98 -15.89 10.18
N PRO A 52 6.64 -16.04 10.18
CA PRO A 52 5.94 -16.52 8.99
C PRO A 52 6.22 -15.70 7.74
N LEU A 53 6.23 -14.37 7.80
CA LEU A 53 6.47 -13.51 6.64
C LEU A 53 7.90 -13.62 6.09
N ILE A 54 8.92 -13.68 6.96
CA ILE A 54 10.33 -13.80 6.57
C ILE A 54 10.62 -15.16 5.94
N ASN A 55 10.02 -16.23 6.48
CA ASN A 55 10.25 -17.59 5.99
C ASN A 55 9.40 -17.96 4.76
N THR A 56 8.46 -17.10 4.37
CA THR A 56 7.66 -17.26 3.14
C THR A 56 8.53 -16.96 1.93
N ARG A 57 8.41 -17.76 0.85
CA ARG A 57 9.18 -17.51 -0.39
C ARG A 57 8.76 -16.19 -1.05
N GLU A 58 9.64 -15.54 -1.79
CA GLU A 58 9.36 -14.24 -2.42
C GLU A 58 8.12 -14.25 -3.33
N ASP A 59 7.83 -15.39 -3.99
CA ASP A 59 6.73 -15.58 -4.92
C ASP A 59 5.40 -16.01 -4.27
N GLU A 60 5.37 -16.23 -2.95
CA GLU A 60 4.17 -16.63 -2.21
C GLU A 60 3.30 -15.41 -1.81
N TYR A 61 2.93 -14.58 -2.80
CA TYR A 61 2.13 -13.36 -2.60
C TYR A 61 0.78 -13.64 -1.92
N MET A 62 0.08 -14.71 -2.34
CA MET A 62 -1.21 -15.06 -1.78
C MET A 62 -1.12 -15.52 -0.32
N TYR A 63 -0.01 -16.14 0.09
CA TYR A 63 0.21 -16.50 1.50
C TYR A 63 0.34 -15.25 2.36
N ARG A 64 1.22 -14.30 1.99
CA ARG A 64 1.40 -13.03 2.71
C ARG A 64 0.07 -12.27 2.81
N HIS A 65 -0.62 -12.13 1.68
CA HIS A 65 -1.90 -11.46 1.63
C HIS A 65 -2.96 -12.12 2.55
N ASP A 66 -3.13 -13.44 2.50
CA ASP A 66 -4.12 -14.13 3.33
C ASP A 66 -3.74 -14.12 4.82
N LEU A 67 -2.45 -14.16 5.15
CA LEU A 67 -1.95 -14.02 6.51
C LEU A 67 -2.28 -12.63 7.07
N LEU A 68 -1.97 -11.59 6.30
CA LEU A 68 -2.26 -10.20 6.69
C LEU A 68 -3.77 -9.96 6.81
N ARG A 69 -4.57 -10.53 5.91
CA ARG A 69 -6.05 -10.50 6.03
C ARG A 69 -6.53 -11.14 7.33
N HIS A 70 -5.96 -12.28 7.71
CA HIS A 70 -6.31 -13.01 8.93
C HIS A 70 -5.96 -12.22 10.19
N VAL A 71 -4.80 -11.56 10.19
CA VAL A 71 -4.29 -10.80 11.34
C VAL A 71 -4.96 -9.42 11.44
N GLY A 72 -5.20 -8.74 10.31
CA GLY A 72 -5.81 -7.40 10.27
C GLY A 72 -4.91 -6.28 10.81
N LEU A 73 -3.59 -6.51 10.91
CA LEU A 73 -2.59 -5.58 11.44
C LEU A 73 -1.31 -5.68 10.61
N GLY A 74 -0.67 -4.54 10.29
CA GLY A 74 0.59 -4.50 9.55
C GLY A 74 1.30 -3.15 9.61
N ASN A 75 2.54 -3.07 9.11
CA ASN A 75 3.29 -1.83 8.86
C ASN A 75 3.27 -1.49 7.37
N CYS A 76 4.06 -0.49 6.95
CA CYS A 76 4.21 -0.05 5.57
C CYS A 76 4.47 -1.20 4.57
N HIS A 77 5.41 -2.12 4.87
CA HIS A 77 5.74 -3.23 3.98
C HIS A 77 4.60 -4.23 3.82
N GLU A 78 3.95 -4.59 4.92
CA GLU A 78 2.80 -5.49 4.87
C GLU A 78 1.62 -4.88 4.09
N LEU A 79 1.41 -3.57 4.24
CA LEU A 79 0.41 -2.88 3.44
C LEU A 79 0.74 -2.92 1.95
N ALA A 80 2.01 -2.75 1.56
CA ALA A 80 2.44 -2.86 0.17
C ALA A 80 2.23 -4.29 -0.39
N ASP A 81 2.60 -5.33 0.36
CA ASP A 81 2.37 -6.74 -0.02
C ASP A 81 0.88 -7.02 -0.24
N PHE A 82 0.03 -6.54 0.68
CA PHE A 82 -1.42 -6.71 0.58
C PHE A 82 -1.99 -5.97 -0.64
N LEU A 83 -1.60 -4.71 -0.80
CA LEU A 83 -2.07 -3.83 -1.87
C LEU A 83 -1.67 -4.35 -3.25
N LEU A 84 -0.48 -4.94 -3.38
CA LEU A 84 0.02 -5.54 -4.62
C LEU A 84 -0.94 -6.63 -5.12
N VAL A 85 -1.40 -7.50 -4.22
CA VAL A 85 -2.33 -8.57 -4.56
C VAL A 85 -3.72 -8.02 -4.89
N GLU A 86 -4.21 -7.03 -4.14
CA GLU A 86 -5.53 -6.42 -4.38
C GLU A 86 -5.58 -5.72 -5.75
N ILE A 87 -4.59 -4.89 -6.08
CA ILE A 87 -4.50 -4.22 -7.38
C ILE A 87 -4.31 -5.24 -8.50
N GLY A 88 -3.35 -6.15 -8.35
CA GLY A 88 -3.04 -7.12 -9.41
C GLY A 88 -4.24 -8.00 -9.77
N ARG A 89 -5.02 -8.42 -8.76
CA ARG A 89 -6.24 -9.21 -8.95
C ARG A 89 -7.26 -8.48 -9.81
N GLU A 90 -7.51 -7.20 -9.52
CA GLU A 90 -8.50 -6.41 -10.28
C GLU A 90 -8.00 -6.09 -11.70
N ILE A 91 -6.70 -5.81 -11.89
CA ILE A 91 -6.12 -5.63 -13.23
C ILE A 91 -6.27 -6.91 -14.05
N GLN A 92 -5.96 -8.08 -13.48
CA GLN A 92 -6.10 -9.36 -14.17
C GLN A 92 -7.56 -9.69 -14.49
N ARG A 93 -8.52 -9.36 -13.60
CA ARG A 93 -9.96 -9.51 -13.87
C ARG A 93 -10.44 -8.71 -15.09
N HIS A 94 -9.79 -7.60 -15.39
CA HIS A 94 -10.04 -6.80 -16.59
C HIS A 94 -9.25 -7.29 -17.81
N ASN A 95 -8.60 -8.45 -17.74
CA ASN A 95 -7.72 -9.01 -18.75
C ASN A 95 -6.60 -8.04 -19.18
N ALA A 96 -6.14 -7.20 -18.25
CA ALA A 96 -5.02 -6.30 -18.44
C ALA A 96 -3.75 -6.86 -17.80
N LEU A 97 -2.60 -6.33 -18.22
CA LEU A 97 -1.29 -6.75 -17.74
C LEU A 97 -0.55 -5.53 -17.21
N ALA A 98 -0.04 -5.65 -15.99
CA ALA A 98 0.85 -4.67 -15.39
C ALA A 98 2.04 -5.37 -14.73
N ARG A 99 3.14 -4.65 -14.60
CA ARG A 99 4.25 -5.05 -13.73
C ARG A 99 4.16 -4.23 -12.45
N ILE A 100 4.03 -4.90 -11.32
CA ILE A 100 3.96 -4.27 -9.99
C ILE A 100 5.28 -4.57 -9.28
N ARG A 101 5.85 -3.54 -8.66
CA ARG A 101 7.07 -3.64 -7.86
C ARG A 101 6.84 -3.05 -6.49
N ILE A 102 7.41 -3.67 -5.47
CA ILE A 102 7.56 -3.02 -4.16
C ILE A 102 8.94 -2.36 -4.18
N VAL A 103 8.98 -1.05 -3.94
CA VAL A 103 10.21 -0.27 -4.01
C VAL A 103 10.45 0.47 -2.69
N SER A 104 11.73 0.58 -2.31
CA SER A 104 12.13 1.39 -1.16
C SER A 104 12.31 2.86 -1.54
N SER A 105 11.77 3.72 -0.69
CA SER A 105 11.94 5.17 -0.71
C SER A 105 13.43 5.56 -0.53
N MET A 106 13.89 6.64 -1.17
CA MET A 106 15.26 7.15 -0.92
C MET A 106 15.39 7.97 0.37
N LYS A 107 14.30 8.55 0.86
CA LYS A 107 14.34 9.56 1.94
C LYS A 107 14.01 8.98 3.31
N PHE A 108 13.17 7.95 3.36
CA PHE A 108 12.65 7.38 4.60
C PHE A 108 12.63 5.87 4.52
N ASP A 109 12.59 5.22 5.69
CA ASP A 109 12.33 3.79 5.81
C ASP A 109 10.84 3.50 5.49
N HIS A 110 10.52 3.59 4.21
CA HIS A 110 9.17 3.44 3.66
C HIS A 110 9.21 2.67 2.34
N VAL A 111 8.13 1.95 2.05
CA VAL A 111 7.96 1.23 0.78
C VAL A 111 6.59 1.50 0.18
N TYR A 112 6.54 1.52 -1.15
CA TYR A 112 5.33 1.73 -1.92
C TYR A 112 5.32 0.86 -3.18
N LEU A 113 4.22 0.88 -3.92
CA LEU A 113 4.11 0.17 -5.20
C LEU A 113 4.50 1.07 -6.37
N GLU A 114 5.44 0.60 -7.18
CA GLU A 114 5.67 1.12 -8.52
C GLU A 114 4.96 0.22 -9.53
N ILE A 115 4.01 0.78 -10.28
CA ILE A 115 3.19 0.04 -11.25
C ILE A 115 3.47 0.55 -12.66
N LYS A 116 4.01 -0.33 -13.51
CA LYS A 116 4.19 -0.10 -14.94
C LYS A 116 3.05 -0.75 -15.73
N ILE A 117 2.28 0.04 -16.46
CA ILE A 117 1.11 -0.45 -17.21
C ILE A 117 0.96 0.31 -18.53
N LYS A 118 0.47 -0.37 -19.56
CA LYS A 118 0.09 0.25 -20.84
C LYS A 118 -1.39 0.62 -20.77
N LEU A 119 -1.73 1.91 -20.76
CA LEU A 119 -3.13 2.33 -20.75
C LEU A 119 -3.63 2.64 -22.16
N LEU A 120 -4.95 2.59 -22.31
CA LEU A 120 -5.64 2.88 -23.57
C LEU A 120 -5.42 4.33 -23.97
N GLY A 121 -5.05 4.54 -25.23
CA GLY A 121 -4.81 5.86 -25.80
C GLY A 121 -3.45 6.47 -25.45
N GLU A 122 -2.59 5.77 -24.71
CA GLU A 122 -1.21 6.19 -24.45
C GLU A 122 -0.25 5.76 -25.56
N ILE A 123 0.81 6.53 -25.81
CA ILE A 123 1.90 6.18 -26.73
C ILE A 123 2.89 5.21 -26.09
N ASP A 124 3.25 5.39 -24.81
CA ASP A 124 4.16 4.49 -24.07
C ASP A 124 3.46 3.87 -22.84
N TYR A 125 4.17 3.05 -22.06
CA TYR A 125 3.76 2.63 -20.73
C TYR A 125 3.82 3.82 -19.79
N SER A 126 2.82 3.91 -18.91
CA SER A 126 2.85 4.81 -17.78
C SER A 126 3.45 4.11 -16.55
N LEU A 127 4.08 4.90 -15.69
CA LEU A 127 4.67 4.46 -14.43
C LEU A 127 3.98 5.20 -13.28
N TRP A 128 3.58 4.46 -12.25
CA TRP A 128 2.75 4.98 -11.17
C TRP A 128 3.30 4.62 -9.81
N GLU A 129 3.27 5.57 -8.89
CA GLU A 129 3.45 5.34 -7.46
C GLU A 129 2.08 5.17 -6.80
N VAL A 130 1.89 4.08 -6.08
CA VAL A 130 0.65 3.76 -5.38
C VAL A 130 0.97 3.29 -3.96
N ASP A 131 0.30 3.90 -2.99
CA ASP A 131 0.56 3.68 -1.55
C ASP A 131 -0.76 3.65 -0.76
N ALA A 132 -0.82 2.82 0.27
CA ALA A 132 -1.94 2.71 1.20
C ALA A 132 -1.60 3.13 2.63
N TRP A 133 -0.32 3.23 2.99
CA TRP A 133 0.12 3.68 4.32
C TRP A 133 -0.03 5.20 4.44
N ASP A 134 0.52 5.93 3.46
CA ASP A 134 0.22 7.33 3.16
C ASP A 134 -0.52 7.37 1.80
N PRO A 135 -1.86 7.40 1.82
CA PRO A 135 -2.66 7.06 0.64
C PRO A 135 -2.43 7.99 -0.54
N ARG A 136 -1.96 7.46 -1.68
CA ARG A 136 -1.75 8.26 -2.91
C ARG A 136 -1.71 7.41 -4.17
N ILE A 137 -2.01 8.04 -5.30
CA ILE A 137 -1.87 7.49 -6.65
C ILE A 137 -1.23 8.57 -7.50
N ILE A 138 0.03 8.43 -7.89
CA ILE A 138 0.78 9.49 -8.59
C ILE A 138 1.35 8.93 -9.88
N ASP A 139 1.05 9.58 -11.01
CA ASP A 139 1.71 9.28 -12.28
C ASP A 139 3.14 9.87 -12.25
N ILE A 140 4.12 8.97 -12.21
CA ILE A 140 5.56 9.25 -12.16
C ILE A 140 6.25 8.85 -13.47
N SER A 141 5.51 8.85 -14.59
CA SER A 141 6.06 8.49 -15.90
C SER A 141 7.24 9.41 -16.28
N THR A 142 8.31 8.81 -16.80
CA THR A 142 9.45 9.55 -17.36
C THR A 142 9.02 10.24 -18.65
N ARG A 143 9.24 11.55 -18.73
CA ARG A 143 8.96 12.36 -19.91
C ARG A 143 10.04 12.12 -20.98
N PRO A 144 9.80 12.45 -22.26
CA PRO A 144 10.82 12.38 -23.31
C PRO A 144 12.10 13.19 -22.99
N THR A 145 11.97 14.21 -22.15
CA THR A 145 13.08 15.03 -21.63
C THR A 145 13.93 14.32 -20.55
N GLY A 146 13.57 13.10 -20.14
CA GLY A 146 14.19 12.36 -19.06
C GLY A 146 13.74 12.77 -17.65
N SER A 147 12.93 13.82 -17.51
CA SER A 147 12.42 14.24 -16.20
C SER A 147 11.26 13.35 -15.73
N ILE A 148 11.18 13.15 -14.42
CA ILE A 148 10.08 12.41 -13.78
C ILE A 148 8.91 13.37 -13.58
N LYS A 149 7.73 12.93 -13.99
CA LYS A 149 6.49 13.67 -13.76
C LYS A 149 6.11 13.64 -12.28
N ASN A 150 5.56 14.76 -11.77
CA ASN A 150 5.10 14.91 -10.39
C ASN A 150 6.17 14.56 -9.34
N TYR A 151 7.46 14.68 -9.71
CA TYR A 151 8.59 14.35 -8.84
C TYR A 151 8.55 15.14 -7.52
N GLU A 152 8.09 16.39 -7.60
CA GLU A 152 7.87 17.29 -6.47
C GLU A 152 6.82 16.79 -5.47
N SER A 153 5.91 15.92 -5.90
CA SER A 153 4.87 15.32 -5.05
C SER A 153 5.31 14.01 -4.38
N LEU A 154 6.57 13.60 -4.60
CA LEU A 154 7.15 12.41 -3.99
C LEU A 154 7.79 12.78 -2.64
N ASP A 155 6.91 12.90 -1.63
CA ASP A 155 7.28 13.26 -0.26
C ASP A 155 8.39 12.34 0.28
N TYR A 156 8.33 11.06 -0.08
CA TYR A 156 9.28 10.02 0.32
C TYR A 156 10.39 9.80 -0.72
N GLY A 157 10.46 10.62 -1.77
CA GLY A 157 11.47 10.49 -2.82
C GLY A 157 11.18 9.38 -3.82
N TYR A 158 12.08 9.21 -4.79
CA TYR A 158 11.94 8.26 -5.89
C TYR A 158 12.42 6.84 -5.50
N SER A 159 12.29 5.86 -6.40
CA SER A 159 12.68 4.48 -6.12
C SER A 159 14.22 4.33 -6.03
N THR A 160 14.72 3.67 -4.98
CA THR A 160 16.15 3.32 -4.84
C THR A 160 16.45 1.86 -5.17
N GLU A 161 15.67 0.96 -4.58
CA GLU A 161 15.88 -0.48 -4.58
C GLU A 161 14.54 -1.17 -4.82
N THR A 162 14.52 -2.14 -5.74
CA THR A 162 13.36 -2.99 -5.97
C THR A 162 13.42 -4.16 -5.00
N ARG A 163 12.47 -4.24 -4.06
CA ARG A 163 12.32 -5.36 -3.11
C ARG A 163 11.64 -6.55 -3.75
N ASN A 164 10.68 -6.30 -4.63
CA ASN A 164 9.91 -7.34 -5.32
C ASN A 164 9.45 -6.82 -6.69
N SER A 165 9.24 -7.71 -7.65
CA SER A 165 8.78 -7.38 -8.99
C SER A 165 8.02 -8.56 -9.60
N VAL A 166 6.76 -8.35 -9.94
CA VAL A 166 5.88 -9.40 -10.49
C VAL A 166 4.93 -8.84 -11.54
N TYR A 167 4.62 -9.64 -12.55
CA TYR A 167 3.53 -9.35 -13.47
C TYR A 167 2.20 -9.85 -12.90
N THR A 168 1.11 -9.14 -13.18
CA THR A 168 -0.21 -9.46 -12.63
C THR A 168 -0.72 -10.85 -13.00
N ASP A 169 -0.24 -11.47 -14.08
CA ASP A 169 -0.59 -12.83 -14.48
C ASP A 169 0.29 -13.94 -13.86
N GLU A 170 1.40 -13.58 -13.21
CA GLU A 170 2.28 -14.52 -12.51
C GLU A 170 1.78 -14.87 -11.10
N ILE A 171 0.83 -14.10 -10.56
CA ILE A 171 0.24 -14.36 -9.24
C ILE A 171 -0.90 -15.36 -9.38
N ASN A 172 -0.80 -16.50 -8.69
CA ASN A 172 -1.89 -17.47 -8.64
C ASN A 172 -2.99 -17.05 -7.64
N TYR A 173 -3.91 -16.18 -8.06
CA TYR A 173 -5.01 -15.70 -7.21
C TYR A 173 -6.05 -16.74 -6.81
N SER A 174 -5.99 -17.96 -7.37
CA SER A 174 -6.85 -19.06 -6.96
C SER A 174 -6.40 -19.71 -5.66
N ASN A 175 -5.11 -19.54 -5.29
CA ASN A 175 -4.59 -20.01 -4.03
C ASN A 175 -5.30 -19.34 -2.85
N ARG A 176 -5.56 -20.13 -1.80
CA ARG A 176 -6.21 -19.69 -0.57
C ARG A 176 -5.53 -20.36 0.61
N TYR A 177 -5.01 -19.56 1.53
CA TYR A 177 -4.41 -20.03 2.77
C TYR A 177 -5.34 -19.74 3.95
N LYS A 178 -5.30 -20.61 4.96
CA LYS A 178 -6.14 -20.54 6.15
C LYS A 178 -5.25 -20.77 7.37
N PHE A 179 -5.38 -19.90 8.38
CA PHE A 179 -4.50 -19.87 9.55
C PHE A 179 -5.22 -20.23 10.85
N PHE A 180 -6.23 -21.09 10.78
CA PHE A 180 -7.05 -21.45 11.92
C PHE A 180 -6.20 -22.07 13.03
N ASN A 181 -6.24 -21.46 14.22
CA ASN A 181 -5.60 -21.91 15.46
C ASN A 181 -4.06 -21.91 15.49
N THR A 182 -3.37 -21.63 14.38
CA THR A 182 -1.89 -21.54 14.35
C THR A 182 -1.38 -20.14 14.61
N ILE A 183 -2.11 -19.11 14.18
CA ILE A 183 -1.77 -17.70 14.39
C ILE A 183 -2.99 -17.03 15.03
N PRO A 184 -2.94 -16.62 16.30
CA PRO A 184 -4.07 -15.98 16.96
C PRO A 184 -4.35 -14.62 16.33
N THR A 185 -5.60 -14.21 16.20
CA THR A 185 -5.95 -12.83 15.78
C THR A 185 -5.64 -11.86 16.94
N PRO A 186 -5.07 -10.66 16.68
CA PRO A 186 -4.74 -9.73 17.74
C PRO A 186 -5.99 -9.19 18.42
N ASN A 187 -5.97 -9.06 19.74
CA ASN A 187 -7.07 -8.49 20.50
C ASN A 187 -6.99 -6.97 20.51
N LYS A 188 -8.10 -6.30 20.16
CA LYS A 188 -8.23 -4.86 20.38
C LYS A 188 -8.28 -4.59 21.88
N GLY A 189 -7.64 -3.52 22.34
CA GLY A 189 -7.73 -3.15 23.74
C GLY A 189 -6.72 -2.11 24.21
N CYS A 190 -7.06 -1.51 25.34
CA CYS A 190 -6.25 -0.55 26.08
C CYS A 190 -5.07 -1.24 26.78
N PRO A 191 -4.02 -0.47 27.16
CA PRO A 191 -2.96 -0.98 28.04
C PRO A 191 -3.49 -1.49 29.39
N LEU A 192 -2.72 -2.38 30.01
CA LEU A 192 -3.02 -2.89 31.37
C LEU A 192 -2.70 -1.87 32.47
N ARG A 193 -1.79 -0.94 32.20
CA ARG A 193 -1.36 0.12 33.12
C ARG A 193 -1.76 1.49 32.58
N GLU A 194 -1.50 2.53 33.35
CA GLU A 194 -1.67 3.90 32.88
C GLU A 194 -0.90 4.11 31.57
N ALA A 195 -1.62 4.58 30.55
CA ALA A 195 -1.07 4.87 29.24
C ALA A 195 -0.46 6.28 29.24
N THR A 196 0.53 6.50 28.39
CA THR A 196 0.84 7.85 27.91
C THR A 196 -0.46 8.51 27.41
N PRO A 197 -0.80 9.74 27.85
CA PRO A 197 -1.94 10.45 27.28
C PRO A 197 -1.81 10.57 25.77
N GLU A 198 -2.91 10.43 25.03
CA GLU A 198 -2.89 10.43 23.55
C GLU A 198 -2.15 11.64 22.96
N ARG A 199 -2.37 12.84 23.54
CA ARG A 199 -1.72 14.08 23.13
C ARG A 199 -0.17 14.08 23.28
N GLU A 200 0.37 13.20 24.10
CA GLU A 200 1.82 13.07 24.39
C GLU A 200 2.43 11.85 23.66
N MET A 201 1.62 11.03 22.98
CA MET A 201 2.08 9.77 22.36
C MET A 201 3.14 10.02 21.29
N LEU A 202 2.89 10.92 20.35
CA LEU A 202 3.82 11.21 19.24
C LEU A 202 5.13 11.85 19.73
N GLU A 203 5.09 12.58 20.86
CA GLU A 203 6.30 13.18 21.45
C GLU A 203 7.16 12.12 22.17
N LYS A 204 6.52 11.16 22.85
CA LYS A 204 7.20 10.15 23.67
C LYS A 204 7.55 8.86 22.93
N HIS A 205 7.04 8.68 21.72
CA HIS A 205 7.22 7.46 20.91
C HIS A 205 7.65 7.83 19.48
N ASP A 206 8.97 7.94 19.29
CA ASP A 206 9.65 8.28 18.03
C ASP A 206 9.31 7.39 16.82
N HIS A 207 8.89 6.15 17.07
CA HIS A 207 8.47 5.19 16.05
C HIS A 207 6.99 5.33 15.64
N LEU A 208 6.22 6.19 16.31
CA LEU A 208 4.81 6.44 15.98
C LEU A 208 4.65 7.62 15.03
N TYR A 209 3.78 7.44 14.05
CA TYR A 209 3.45 8.45 13.06
C TYR A 209 2.04 9.00 13.30
N MET A 210 1.81 10.23 12.85
CA MET A 210 0.45 10.76 12.68
C MET A 210 -0.35 9.86 11.73
N ASP A 211 -1.66 9.83 11.90
CA ASP A 211 -2.54 9.12 10.98
C ASP A 211 -2.58 9.86 9.63
N TYR A 212 -2.11 9.19 8.57
CA TYR A 212 -2.31 9.67 7.19
C TYR A 212 -3.66 9.15 6.71
N THR A 213 -4.69 10.00 6.67
CA THR A 213 -6.07 9.58 6.41
C THR A 213 -6.42 9.60 4.93
N ILE A 214 -7.48 8.88 4.54
CA ILE A 214 -7.97 8.89 3.16
C ILE A 214 -8.58 10.26 2.83
N GLU A 215 -9.25 10.86 3.80
CA GLU A 215 -9.89 12.15 3.72
C GLU A 215 -8.88 13.25 3.44
N ASP A 216 -7.74 13.25 4.14
CA ASP A 216 -6.65 14.20 3.91
C ASP A 216 -6.06 14.01 2.50
N SER A 217 -5.77 12.76 2.10
CA SER A 217 -5.27 12.46 0.76
C SER A 217 -6.22 12.89 -0.38
N ILE A 218 -7.53 12.79 -0.17
CA ILE A 218 -8.53 13.32 -1.11
C ILE A 218 -8.47 14.84 -1.15
N SER A 219 -8.40 15.49 0.01
CA SER A 219 -8.33 16.96 0.11
C SER A 219 -7.08 17.53 -0.59
N GLU A 220 -5.98 16.79 -0.57
CA GLU A 220 -4.71 17.12 -1.23
C GLU A 220 -4.69 16.71 -2.72
N GLY A 221 -5.71 16.02 -3.22
CA GLY A 221 -5.78 15.53 -4.60
C GLY A 221 -4.83 14.36 -4.92
N LYS A 222 -4.25 13.73 -3.88
CA LYS A 222 -3.42 12.52 -3.98
C LYS A 222 -4.25 11.28 -4.34
N ILE A 223 -5.52 11.28 -3.96
CA ILE A 223 -6.54 10.32 -4.37
C ILE A 223 -7.70 11.12 -5.00
N PRO A 224 -8.32 10.64 -6.10
CA PRO A 224 -9.50 11.31 -6.65
C PRO A 224 -10.65 11.27 -5.63
N SER A 225 -11.39 12.37 -5.52
CA SER A 225 -12.67 12.36 -4.82
C SER A 225 -13.63 11.40 -5.52
N SER A 226 -14.73 11.02 -4.85
CA SER A 226 -15.77 10.12 -5.39
C SER A 226 -16.43 10.58 -6.70
N ASP A 227 -16.02 11.73 -7.24
CA ASP A 227 -16.40 12.17 -8.56
C ASP A 227 -15.50 11.50 -9.59
N ASP A 228 -16.10 11.11 -10.70
CA ASP A 228 -15.54 10.36 -11.82
C ASP A 228 -14.36 11.06 -12.59
N ARG A 229 -13.65 11.97 -11.93
CA ARG A 229 -12.62 12.86 -12.47
C ARG A 229 -11.25 12.53 -11.89
N LEU A 230 -10.26 12.50 -12.76
CA LEU A 230 -8.85 12.37 -12.37
C LEU A 230 -8.36 13.68 -11.75
N SER A 231 -7.71 13.60 -10.59
CA SER A 231 -6.96 14.73 -10.03
C SER A 231 -5.71 14.99 -10.86
N TYR A 232 -5.12 16.17 -10.66
CA TYR A 232 -3.94 16.64 -11.40
C TYR A 232 -2.82 15.57 -11.46
N LEU A 233 -2.54 14.92 -10.32
CA LEU A 233 -1.46 13.93 -10.20
C LEU A 233 -1.69 12.66 -11.01
N GLN A 234 -2.91 12.40 -11.50
CA GLN A 234 -3.24 11.21 -12.30
C GLN A 234 -3.52 11.51 -13.77
N GLN A 235 -3.66 12.78 -14.18
CA GLN A 235 -3.95 13.12 -15.58
C GLN A 235 -2.76 12.81 -16.49
N ALA A 236 -2.96 12.29 -17.70
CA ALA A 236 -1.85 12.00 -18.61
C ALA A 236 -1.04 13.27 -18.97
N SER A 237 0.26 13.12 -19.23
CA SER A 237 1.02 14.20 -19.85
C SER A 237 0.60 14.38 -21.30
N GLY A 238 0.63 15.61 -21.81
CA GLY A 238 0.23 15.91 -23.19
C GLY A 238 0.98 15.13 -24.27
N TRP A 239 2.21 14.67 -23.99
CA TRP A 239 3.01 13.87 -24.93
C TRP A 239 2.56 12.41 -25.07
N GLN A 240 1.67 11.93 -24.20
CA GLN A 240 1.16 10.55 -24.24
C GLN A 240 0.05 10.36 -25.28
N TYR A 241 -0.36 11.42 -25.99
CA TYR A 241 -1.42 11.42 -27.02
C TYR A 241 -0.87 11.65 -28.42
#